data_AF-A0A316F2E9-F1
#
_entry.id   AF-A0A316F2E9-F1
#
_cell.length_a   1.000
_cell.length_b   1.000
_cell.length_c   1.000
_cell.angle_alpha   90.00
_cell.angle_beta   90.00
_cell.angle_gamma   90.00
#
_symmetry.space_group_name_H-M   'P 1'
#
loop_
_entity.id
_entity.type
_entity.pdbx_description
1 polymer ?
#
loop_
_entity_poly.entity_id
_entity_poly.type
_entity_poly.pdbx_seq_one_letter_code
_entity_poly.pdbx_strand_id
1 'polypeptide(L)' 'MPAVMNDEHDEHTARPQERTTTAMHRTAEELEVVEERLHDLAERARGADATERLHALGHEVTAQAAAIERRADILDER' A
#
# COMPACT_ATOMS: atom_id res chain seq x y z
N MET A 1 -43.71 8.41 -12.66
CA MET A 1 -42.73 8.65 -11.58
C MET A 1 -41.49 7.85 -11.92
N PRO A 2 -40.38 8.45 -12.40
CA PRO A 2 -39.16 7.68 -12.60
C PRO A 2 -38.52 7.46 -11.22
N ALA A 3 -38.32 6.20 -10.86
CA ALA A 3 -37.55 5.82 -9.69
C ALA A 3 -36.08 6.11 -9.99
N VAL A 4 -35.60 7.25 -9.51
CA VAL A 4 -34.18 7.46 -9.25
C VAL A 4 -33.90 6.71 -7.96
N MET A 5 -33.31 5.53 -8.05
CA MET A 5 -32.77 4.84 -6.87
C MET A 5 -31.32 4.50 -7.16
N ASN A 6 -30.49 5.48 -6.78
CA ASN A 6 -29.21 5.35 -6.09
C ASN A 6 -28.24 4.29 -6.63
N ASP A 7 -27.38 4.77 -7.51
CA ASP A 7 -26.12 4.14 -7.92
C ASP A 7 -24.98 4.54 -6.95
N GLU A 8 -25.25 4.55 -5.64
CA GLU A 8 -24.26 4.99 -4.64
C GLU A 8 -24.31 4.12 -3.38
N HIS A 9 -23.15 3.54 -3.07
CA HIS A 9 -22.72 2.92 -1.81
C HIS A 9 -22.90 1.39 -1.64
N ASP A 10 -22.14 0.63 -2.41
CA ASP A 10 -21.75 -0.76 -2.06
C ASP A 10 -20.60 -0.82 -1.03
N GLU A 11 -20.23 0.31 -0.40
CA GLU A 11 -19.16 0.37 0.60
C GLU A 11 -19.64 0.02 2.03
N HIS A 12 -20.96 -0.03 2.25
CA HIS A 12 -21.57 -0.31 3.55
C HIS A 12 -21.97 -1.78 3.77
N THR A 13 -21.84 -2.64 2.76
CA THR A 13 -22.17 -4.07 2.80
C THR A 13 -20.95 -4.96 3.04
N ALA A 14 -19.74 -4.42 2.82
CA ALA A 14 -18.49 -5.17 3.00
C ALA A 14 -18.28 -5.60 4.45
N ARG A 15 -17.94 -6.88 4.62
CA ARG A 15 -17.63 -7.44 5.95
C ARG A 15 -16.45 -6.68 6.56
N PRO A 16 -16.37 -6.54 7.90
CA PRO A 16 -15.24 -5.87 8.55
C PRO A 16 -13.86 -6.41 8.11
N GLN A 17 -13.79 -7.71 7.80
CA GLN A 17 -12.60 -8.40 7.29
C GLN A 17 -12.22 -7.89 5.89
N GLU A 18 -13.16 -7.86 4.94
CA GLU A 18 -12.95 -7.35 3.57
C GLU A 18 -12.49 -5.88 3.57
N ARG A 19 -13.05 -5.04 4.45
CA ARG A 19 -12.59 -3.65 4.62
C ARG A 19 -11.16 -3.57 5.15
N THR A 20 -10.79 -4.49 6.04
CA THR A 20 -9.44 -4.55 6.62
C THR A 20 -8.42 -5.01 5.58
N THR A 21 -8.73 -6.05 4.80
CA THR A 21 -7.83 -6.57 3.76
C THR A 21 -7.68 -5.58 2.62
N THR A 22 -8.77 -4.94 2.18
CA THR A 22 -8.72 -3.83 1.22
C THR A 22 -7.82 -2.69 1.70
N ALA A 23 -7.92 -2.29 2.98
CA ALA A 23 -7.05 -1.26 3.54
C ALA A 23 -5.59 -1.71 3.61
N MET A 24 -5.33 -2.98 3.90
CA MET A 24 -3.97 -3.54 3.92
C MET A 24 -3.33 -3.55 2.52
N HIS A 25 -4.04 -4.01 1.49
CA HIS A 25 -3.54 -3.97 0.11
C HIS A 25 -3.25 -2.53 -0.34
N ARG A 26 -4.19 -1.59 -0.10
CA ARG A 26 -3.94 -0.17 -0.39
C ARG A 26 -2.70 0.36 0.34
N THR A 27 -2.50 -0.02 1.60
CA THR A 27 -1.31 0.40 2.36
C THR A 27 -0.03 -0.18 1.76
N ALA A 28 -0.05 -1.42 1.29
CA ALA A 28 1.10 -2.03 0.62
C ALA A 28 1.43 -1.28 -0.69
N GLU A 29 0.42 -0.96 -1.51
CA GLU A 29 0.57 -0.14 -2.72
C GLU A 29 1.15 1.25 -2.43
N GLU A 30 0.66 1.92 -1.37
CA GLU A 30 1.18 3.23 -0.95
C GLU A 30 2.66 3.16 -0.54
N LEU A 31 3.08 2.06 0.10
CA LEU A 31 4.49 1.84 0.46
C LEU A 31 5.36 1.58 -0.77
N GLU A 32 4.87 0.92 -1.81
CA GLU A 32 5.58 0.78 -3.09
C GLU A 32 5.83 2.14 -3.75
N VAL A 33 4.85 3.04 -3.73
CA VAL A 33 5.04 4.43 -4.22
C VAL A 33 6.09 5.19 -3.40
N VAL A 34 6.19 4.93 -2.10
CA VAL A 34 7.23 5.52 -1.25
C VAL A 34 8.61 4.96 -1.60
N GLU A 35 8.73 3.66 -1.83
CA GLU A 35 9.97 3.01 -2.27
C GLU A 35 10.48 3.61 -3.58
N GLU A 36 9.61 3.76 -4.58
CA GLU A 36 9.98 4.34 -5.87
C GLU A 36 10.51 5.77 -5.71
N ARG A 37 9.88 6.58 -4.84
CA ARG A 37 10.35 7.93 -4.51
C ARG A 37 11.70 7.93 -3.81
N LEU A 38 11.95 6.97 -2.92
CA LEU A 38 13.25 6.84 -2.24
C LEU A 38 14.35 6.45 -3.24
N HIS A 39 14.03 5.59 -4.21
CA HIS A 39 14.92 5.22 -5.29
C HIS A 39 15.28 6.43 -6.17
N ASP A 40 14.26 7.17 -6.61
CA ASP A 40 14.39 8.43 -7.37
C ASP A 40 15.28 9.46 -6.64
N LEU A 41 15.11 9.57 -5.33
CA LEU A 41 15.93 10.44 -4.49
C LEU A 41 17.36 9.93 -4.37
N ALA A 42 17.57 8.62 -4.28
CA ALA A 42 18.89 8.00 -4.20
C ALA A 42 19.71 8.25 -5.48
N GLU A 43 19.07 8.17 -6.65
CA GLU A 43 19.69 8.47 -7.94
C GLU A 43 20.10 9.93 -8.08
N ARG A 44 19.33 10.85 -7.47
CA ARG A 44 19.57 12.30 -7.50
C ARG A 44 20.49 12.77 -6.38
N ALA A 45 20.74 11.94 -5.37
CA ALA A 45 21.55 12.29 -4.22
C ALA A 45 23.02 12.48 -4.62
N ARG A 46 23.63 13.57 -4.14
CA ARG A 46 25.07 13.81 -4.29
C ARG A 46 25.78 13.33 -3.04
N GLY A 47 26.18 12.06 -3.02
CA GLY A 47 27.02 11.49 -1.97
C GLY A 47 26.69 10.03 -1.68
N ALA A 48 27.71 9.18 -1.64
CA ALA A 48 27.57 7.73 -1.44
C ALA A 48 26.80 7.39 -0.16
N ASP A 49 27.10 8.07 0.96
CA ASP A 49 26.41 7.86 2.24
C ASP A 49 24.91 8.17 2.18
N ALA A 50 24.51 9.19 1.41
CA ALA A 50 23.11 9.57 1.26
C ALA A 50 22.37 8.55 0.38
N THR A 51 22.99 8.14 -0.73
CA THR A 51 22.48 7.10 -1.62
C THR A 51 22.31 5.76 -0.88
N GLU A 52 23.30 5.34 -0.09
CA GLU A 52 23.23 4.09 0.68
C GLU A 52 22.11 4.12 1.72
N ARG A 53 21.94 5.24 2.44
CA ARG A 53 20.83 5.40 3.40
C ARG A 53 19.46 5.37 2.74
N LEU A 54 19.32 6.00 1.57
CA LEU A 54 18.06 6.01 0.82
C LEU A 54 17.72 4.62 0.28
N HIS A 55 18.70 3.87 -0.22
CA HIS A 55 18.48 2.47 -0.61
C HIS A 55 18.13 1.57 0.58
N ALA A 56 18.83 1.73 1.71
CA ALA A 56 18.52 0.96 2.93
C ALA A 56 17.08 1.23 3.41
N LEU A 57 16.65 2.50 3.38
CA LEU A 57 15.28 2.86 3.72
C LEU A 57 14.27 2.30 2.71
N GLY A 58 14.58 2.34 1.41
CA GLY A 58 13.74 1.72 0.37
C GLY A 58 13.54 0.23 0.62
N HIS A 59 14.62 -0.51 0.92
CA HIS A 59 14.53 -1.94 1.26
C HIS A 59 13.67 -2.22 2.50
N GLU A 60 13.75 -1.38 3.53
CA GLU A 60 12.91 -1.51 4.71
C GLU A 60 11.42 -1.30 4.34
N VAL A 61 11.12 -0.28 3.54
CA VAL A 61 9.77 0.00 3.04
C VAL A 61 9.22 -1.17 2.22
N THR A 62 10.02 -1.74 1.30
CA THR A 62 9.63 -2.96 0.54
C THR A 62 9.32 -4.13 1.47
N ALA A 63 10.16 -4.34 2.49
CA ALA A 63 9.97 -5.45 3.44
C ALA A 63 8.67 -5.28 4.25
N GLN A 64 8.34 -4.04 4.62
CA GLN A 64 7.08 -3.72 5.30
C GLN A 64 5.86 -3.92 4.39
N ALA A 65 5.91 -3.43 3.15
CA ALA A 65 4.85 -3.63 2.15
C ALA A 65 4.54 -5.12 1.97
N ALA A 66 5.57 -5.92 1.72
CA ALA A 66 5.43 -7.37 1.56
C ALA A 66 4.91 -8.08 2.83
N ALA A 67 5.22 -7.55 4.02
CA ALA A 67 4.69 -8.10 5.27
C ALA A 67 3.21 -7.76 5.49
N ILE A 68 2.76 -6.59 5.02
CA ILE A 68 1.34 -6.21 5.04
C ILE A 68 0.55 -7.04 4.03
N GLU A 69 1.08 -7.18 2.81
CA GLU A 69 0.46 -7.99 1.74
C GLU A 69 0.21 -9.43 2.21
N ARG A 70 1.25 -10.09 2.75
CA ARG A 70 1.10 -11.45 3.31
C ARG A 70 0.06 -11.54 4.42
N ARG A 71 -0.13 -10.47 5.22
CA ARG A 71 -1.15 -10.47 6.28
C ARG A 71 -2.54 -10.27 5.70
N ALA A 72 -2.68 -9.50 4.63
CA ALA A 72 -3.92 -9.35 3.88
C ALA A 72 -4.33 -10.69 3.26
N ASP A 73 -3.41 -11.38 2.59
CA ASP A 73 -3.64 -12.70 1.99
C ASP A 73 -4.14 -13.72 3.02
N ILE A 74 -3.48 -13.80 4.18
CA ILE A 74 -3.89 -14.70 5.28
C ILE A 74 -5.29 -14.36 5.79
N LEU A 75 -5.70 -13.09 5.74
CA LEU A 75 -7.04 -12.68 6.15
C LEU A 75 -8.06 -12.97 5.05
N ASP A 76 -7.72 -12.89 3.77
CA ASP A 76 -8.65 -13.23 2.68
C ASP A 76 -8.90 -14.74 2.57
N GLU A 77 -7.95 -15.58 3.03
CA GLU A 77 -8.08 -17.05 3.04
C GLU A 77 -8.94 -17.63 4.19
N ARG A 78 -9.45 -16.81 5.12
CA ARG A 78 -10.19 -17.25 6.34
C ARG A 78 -11.67 -16.96 6.31
#